data_AF-X1MAS8-F1
#
_entry.id   AF-X1MAS8-F1
#
_cell.length_a   1.000
_cell.length_b   1.000
_cell.length_c   1.000
_cell.angle_alpha   90.00
_cell.angle_beta   90.00
_cell.angle_gamma   90.00
#
_symmetry.space_group_name_H-M   'P 1'
#
loop_
_entity.id
_entity.type
_entity.pdbx_description
1 polymer ?
#
loop_
_entity_poly.entity_id
_entity_poly.type
_entity_poly.pdbx_seq_one_letter_code
_entity_poly.pdbx_strand_id
1 'polypeptide(L)'
;VFSYSLRQGTQAAQMPHQVEAQIKKQRSQRMLTLAKESAQNFRQQFLGKTMPVLWEKRSGDGVWSGLTDNYIRVYNKSGEDLTNRLLPVKMAGVRGDGVWGEIGEIID
;
A
#
# COMPACT_ATOMS: atom_id res chain seq x y z
N VAL A 1 -7.42 2.51 10.06
CA VAL A 1 -7.78 3.45 11.15
C VAL A 1 -8.44 2.65 12.25
N PHE A 2 -7.98 2.80 13.48
CA PHE A 2 -8.48 2.04 14.64
C PHE A 2 -9.30 2.95 15.54
N SER A 3 -10.42 2.45 16.06
CA SER A 3 -11.21 3.16 17.06
C SER A 3 -10.57 3.04 18.44
N TYR A 4 -10.77 4.05 19.28
CA TYR A 4 -10.39 3.97 20.69
C TYR A 4 -11.12 2.82 21.38
N SER A 5 -10.34 1.94 22.02
CA SER A 5 -10.81 0.85 22.85
C SER A 5 -10.53 1.18 24.31
N LEU A 6 -11.59 1.19 25.12
CA LEU A 6 -11.48 1.51 26.55
C LEU A 6 -10.72 0.39 27.24
N ARG A 7 -9.65 0.75 27.96
CA ARG A 7 -8.86 -0.17 28.76
C ARG A 7 -8.83 0.33 30.20
N GLN A 8 -9.26 -0.52 31.13
CA GLN A 8 -9.22 -0.21 32.55
C GLN A 8 -7.79 0.15 33.00
N GLY A 9 -7.69 1.09 33.94
CA GLY A 9 -6.40 1.60 34.45
C GLY A 9 -5.73 2.66 33.59
N THR A 10 -6.27 2.99 32.40
CA THR A 10 -5.72 4.07 31.57
C THR A 10 -6.34 5.43 31.92
N GLN A 11 -5.55 6.51 31.80
CA GLN A 11 -6.07 7.89 31.97
C GLN A 11 -7.22 8.18 31.00
N ALA A 12 -7.13 7.69 29.76
CA ALA A 12 -8.18 7.83 28.76
C ALA A 12 -9.52 7.19 29.17
N ALA A 13 -9.50 6.15 30.01
CA ALA A 13 -10.72 5.53 30.53
C ALA A 13 -11.42 6.37 31.60
N GLN A 14 -10.71 7.30 32.25
CA GLN A 14 -11.25 8.22 33.26
C GLN A 14 -11.74 9.55 32.66
N MET A 15 -11.39 9.83 31.39
CA MET A 15 -11.81 11.07 30.72
C MET A 15 -13.34 11.10 30.55
N PRO A 16 -14.00 12.24 30.84
CA PRO A 16 -15.44 12.40 30.63
C PRO A 16 -15.79 12.43 29.14
N HIS A 17 -17.09 12.33 28.83
CA HIS A 17 -17.63 12.40 27.46
C HIS A 17 -17.13 11.31 26.50
N GLN A 18 -17.06 10.07 26.99
CA GLN A 18 -16.75 8.92 26.15
C GLN A 18 -17.73 8.80 24.97
N VAL A 19 -17.19 8.59 23.77
CA VAL A 19 -18.00 8.45 22.55
C VAL A 19 -18.54 7.02 22.46
N GLU A 20 -19.84 6.90 22.20
CA GLU A 20 -20.52 5.63 22.01
C GLU A 20 -19.87 4.75 20.94
N ALA A 21 -19.90 3.43 21.16
CA ALA A 21 -19.28 2.46 20.24
C ALA A 21 -19.82 2.56 18.81
N GLN A 22 -21.13 2.80 18.64
CA GLN A 22 -21.75 2.97 17.33
C GLN A 22 -21.19 4.18 16.57
N ILE A 23 -21.06 5.33 17.24
CA ILE A 23 -20.49 6.55 16.64
C ILE A 23 -19.02 6.32 16.28
N LYS A 24 -18.23 5.68 17.16
CA LYS A 24 -16.83 5.33 16.87
C LYS A 24 -16.71 4.44 15.64
N LYS A 25 -17.59 3.43 15.51
CA LYS A 25 -17.63 2.52 14.36
C LYS A 25 -17.95 3.27 13.07
N GLN A 26 -18.97 4.13 13.09
CA GLN A 26 -19.35 4.96 11.93
C GLN A 26 -18.19 5.86 11.48
N ARG A 27 -17.52 6.55 12.42
CA ARG A 27 -16.36 7.41 12.12
C ARG A 27 -15.19 6.61 11.55
N SER A 28 -14.87 5.47 12.15
CA SER A 28 -13.80 4.59 11.66
C SER A 28 -14.07 4.13 10.23
N GLN A 29 -15.32 3.74 9.93
CA GLN A 29 -15.70 3.33 8.58
C GLN A 29 -15.55 4.46 7.56
N ARG A 30 -16.00 5.68 7.89
CA ARG A 30 -15.82 6.86 7.03
C ARG A 30 -14.35 7.15 6.76
N MET A 31 -13.52 7.11 7.80
CA MET A 31 -12.08 7.31 7.68
C MET A 31 -11.40 6.21 6.85
N LEU A 32 -11.83 4.95 6.98
CA LEU A 32 -11.32 3.85 6.17
C LEU A 32 -11.67 4.02 4.69
N THR A 33 -12.88 4.49 4.38
CA THR A 33 -13.27 4.81 3.00
C THR A 33 -12.38 5.91 2.43
N LEU A 34 -12.23 7.04 3.13
CA LEU A 34 -11.36 8.14 2.71
C LEU A 34 -9.90 7.70 2.57
N ALA A 35 -9.39 6.86 3.47
CA ALA A 35 -8.03 6.33 3.38
C ALA A 35 -7.82 5.45 2.15
N LYS A 36 -8.82 4.62 1.78
CA LYS A 36 -8.77 3.81 0.55
C LYS A 36 -8.72 4.69 -0.69
N GLU A 37 -9.60 5.70 -0.77
CA GLU A 37 -9.63 6.67 -1.86
C GLU A 37 -8.31 7.44 -1.96
N SER A 38 -7.80 7.95 -0.84
CA SER A 38 -6.52 8.66 -0.78
C SER A 38 -5.35 7.78 -1.22
N ALA A 39 -5.31 6.51 -0.80
CA ALA A 39 -4.25 5.58 -1.19
C ALA A 39 -4.32 5.24 -2.69
N GLN A 40 -5.53 5.10 -3.24
CA GLN A 40 -5.73 4.90 -4.68
C GLN A 40 -5.29 6.13 -5.47
N ASN A 41 -5.72 7.34 -5.08
CA ASN A 41 -5.34 8.58 -5.72
C ASN A 41 -3.83 8.80 -5.68
N PHE A 42 -3.20 8.50 -4.54
CA PHE A 42 -1.75 8.55 -4.41
C PHE A 42 -1.05 7.67 -5.45
N ARG A 43 -1.44 6.38 -5.57
CA ARG A 43 -0.86 5.48 -6.58
C ARG A 43 -1.11 5.95 -8.01
N GLN A 44 -2.30 6.48 -8.31
CA GLN A 44 -2.66 6.97 -9.64
C GLN A 44 -1.75 8.11 -10.14
N GLN A 45 -1.25 8.96 -9.25
CA GLN A 45 -0.35 10.07 -9.60
C GLN A 45 1.01 9.62 -10.14
N PHE A 46 1.34 8.34 -10.03
CA PHE A 46 2.60 7.78 -10.52
C PHE A 46 2.46 6.99 -11.81
N LEU A 47 1.23 6.76 -12.30
CA LEU A 47 1.03 6.06 -13.57
C LEU A 47 1.74 6.79 -14.71
N GLY A 48 2.37 6.03 -15.60
CA GLY A 48 3.19 6.53 -16.71
C GLY A 48 4.61 6.94 -16.33
N LYS A 49 4.92 7.13 -15.03
CA LYS A 49 6.29 7.42 -14.58
C LYS A 49 7.13 6.15 -14.57
N THR A 50 8.44 6.32 -14.80
CA THR A 50 9.43 5.26 -14.53
C THR A 50 10.03 5.50 -13.16
N MET A 51 9.98 4.49 -12.29
CA MET A 51 10.50 4.57 -10.92
C MET A 51 11.43 3.38 -10.64
N PRO A 52 12.48 3.58 -9.82
CA PRO A 52 13.29 2.46 -9.34
C PRO A 52 12.45 1.59 -8.39
N VAL A 53 12.51 0.27 -8.57
CA VAL A 53 11.80 -0.72 -7.75
C VAL A 53 12.79 -1.76 -7.24
N LEU A 54 12.83 -1.93 -5.92
CA LEU A 54 13.55 -3.03 -5.28
C LEU A 54 12.64 -4.24 -5.20
N TRP A 55 13.04 -5.34 -5.83
CA TRP A 55 12.28 -6.59 -5.89
C TRP A 55 12.66 -7.54 -4.75
N GLU A 56 11.66 -8.07 -4.04
CA GLU A 56 11.88 -8.81 -2.77
C GLU A 56 11.23 -10.19 -2.73
N LYS A 57 10.07 -10.38 -3.36
CA LYS A 57 9.28 -11.61 -3.22
C LYS A 57 8.71 -12.06 -4.56
N ARG A 58 8.72 -13.37 -4.77
CA ARG A 58 8.00 -14.05 -5.86
C ARG A 58 6.92 -14.95 -5.27
N SER A 59 5.67 -14.78 -5.70
CA SER A 59 4.58 -15.70 -5.35
C SER A 59 4.64 -16.98 -6.19
N GLY A 60 3.95 -18.03 -5.75
CA GLY A 60 3.94 -19.34 -6.42
C GLY A 60 3.39 -19.33 -7.85
N ASP A 61 2.60 -18.32 -8.22
CA ASP A 61 2.09 -18.08 -9.58
C ASP A 61 3.06 -17.27 -10.48
N GLY A 62 4.26 -16.98 -9.97
CA GLY A 62 5.33 -16.31 -10.70
C GLY A 62 5.22 -14.79 -10.75
N VAL A 63 4.39 -14.17 -9.90
CA VAL A 63 4.32 -12.71 -9.76
C VAL A 63 5.37 -12.24 -8.77
N TRP A 64 6.22 -11.32 -9.21
CA TRP A 64 7.14 -10.58 -8.37
C TRP A 64 6.45 -9.40 -7.71
N SER A 65 6.87 -9.10 -6.48
CA SER A 65 6.51 -7.88 -5.77
C SER A 65 7.75 -7.18 -5.23
N GLY A 66 7.73 -5.86 -5.33
CA GLY A 66 8.78 -4.97 -4.87
C GLY A 66 8.21 -3.64 -4.39
N LEU A 67 9.10 -2.75 -3.96
CA LEU A 67 8.75 -1.42 -3.45
C LEU A 67 9.56 -0.34 -4.15
N THR A 68 8.94 0.79 -4.44
CA THR A 68 9.64 2.05 -4.75
C THR A 68 10.20 2.70 -3.48
N ASP A 69 11.01 3.74 -3.64
CA ASP A 69 11.56 4.57 -2.56
C ASP A 69 10.47 5.20 -1.66
N ASN A 70 9.32 5.53 -2.23
CA ASN A 70 8.15 6.03 -1.54
C ASN A 70 7.11 4.94 -1.20
N TYR A 71 7.57 3.68 -1.10
CA TYR A 71 6.80 2.52 -0.63
C TYR A 71 5.55 2.19 -1.46
N ILE A 72 5.52 2.57 -2.74
CA ILE A 72 4.51 2.05 -3.66
C ILE A 72 4.88 0.60 -3.97
N ARG A 73 3.98 -0.31 -3.65
CA ARG A 73 4.13 -1.70 -4.02
C ARG A 73 3.92 -1.89 -5.50
N VAL A 74 4.88 -2.54 -6.14
CA VAL A 74 4.89 -2.80 -7.57
C VAL A 74 4.86 -4.29 -7.81
N TYR A 75 4.12 -4.70 -8.83
CA TYR A 75 3.96 -6.07 -9.26
C TYR A 75 4.40 -6.22 -10.71
N ASN A 76 5.06 -7.33 -11.02
CA ASN A 76 5.40 -7.70 -12.38
C ASN A 76 5.44 -9.23 -12.51
N LYS A 77 5.17 -9.77 -13.69
CA LYS A 77 5.39 -11.19 -13.97
C LYS A 77 6.68 -11.32 -14.78
N SER A 78 7.64 -12.06 -14.24
CA SER A 78 8.92 -12.31 -14.91
C SER A 78 9.33 -13.78 -14.70
N GLY A 79 9.97 -14.34 -15.73
CA GLY A 79 10.64 -15.64 -15.63
C GLY A 79 11.98 -15.57 -14.90
N GLU A 80 12.57 -14.38 -14.84
CA GLU A 80 13.87 -14.13 -14.21
C GLU A 80 13.79 -14.09 -12.68
N ASP A 81 14.94 -14.30 -12.03
CA ASP A 81 15.12 -14.03 -10.62
C ASP A 81 15.44 -12.54 -10.39
N LEU A 82 14.45 -11.82 -9.87
CA LEU A 82 14.55 -10.40 -9.57
C LEU A 82 15.04 -10.12 -8.15
N THR A 83 15.30 -11.14 -7.32
CA THR A 83 15.66 -10.95 -5.91
C THR A 83 16.79 -9.94 -5.74
N ASN A 84 16.55 -8.93 -4.90
CA ASN A 84 17.52 -7.87 -4.57
C ASN A 84 18.01 -7.06 -5.80
N ARG A 85 17.24 -7.03 -6.88
CA ARG A 85 17.48 -6.13 -8.02
C ARG A 85 16.73 -4.82 -7.84
N LEU A 86 17.41 -3.70 -8.10
CA LEU A 86 16.82 -2.38 -8.20
C LEU A 86 16.69 -2.04 -9.70
N LEU A 87 15.48 -2.12 -10.25
CA LEU A 87 15.25 -1.94 -11.69
C LEU A 87 14.36 -0.74 -11.98
N PRO A 88 14.56 -0.03 -13.10
CA PRO A 88 13.62 0.98 -13.58
C PRO A 88 12.35 0.32 -14.09
N VAL A 89 11.20 0.73 -13.54
CA VAL A 89 9.89 0.14 -13.87
C VAL A 89 8.90 1.24 -14.24
N LYS A 90 8.26 1.08 -15.40
CA LYS A 90 7.17 1.97 -15.82
C LYS A 90 5.88 1.56 -15.11
N MET A 91 5.25 2.52 -14.44
CA MET A 91 4.04 2.32 -13.64
C MET A 91 2.81 2.26 -14.56
N ALA A 92 2.31 1.06 -14.88
CA ALA A 92 1.32 0.86 -15.95
C ALA A 92 -0.14 0.95 -15.47
N GLY A 93 -0.47 0.39 -14.30
CA GLY A 93 -1.87 0.43 -13.82
C GLY A 93 -2.03 0.03 -12.36
N VAL A 94 -2.96 0.65 -11.64
CA VAL A 94 -3.24 0.29 -10.24
C VAL A 94 -3.87 -1.11 -10.18
N ARG A 95 -3.34 -1.99 -9.32
CA ARG A 95 -3.84 -3.35 -9.10
C ARG A 95 -3.88 -3.67 -7.62
N GLY A 96 -5.09 -3.89 -7.10
CA GLY A 96 -5.31 -4.14 -5.68
C GLY A 96 -4.80 -2.97 -4.83
N ASP A 97 -3.82 -3.26 -3.99
CA ASP A 97 -3.18 -2.31 -3.09
C ASP A 97 -1.81 -1.79 -3.60
N GLY A 98 -1.43 -2.14 -4.83
CA GLY A 98 -0.20 -1.70 -5.49
C GLY A 98 -0.42 -1.26 -6.94
N VAL A 99 0.64 -1.35 -7.74
CA VAL A 99 0.68 -0.99 -9.16
C VAL A 99 1.30 -2.13 -9.95
N TRP A 100 0.72 -2.49 -11.09
CA TRP A 100 1.37 -3.32 -12.08
C TRP A 100 2.39 -2.49 -12.86
N GLY A 101 3.63 -2.96 -12.89
CA GLY A 101 4.74 -2.28 -13.52
C GLY A 101 5.34 -3.10 -14.67
N GLU A 102 5.91 -2.40 -15.64
CA GLU A 102 6.62 -2.97 -16.79
C GLU A 102 8.11 -2.67 -16.63
N ILE A 103 8.94 -3.71 -16.53
CA ILE A 103 10.40 -3.59 -16.48
C ILE A 103 10.85 -3.19 -17.89
N GLY A 104 11.58 -2.08 -18.01
CA GLY A 104 12.16 -1.68 -19.31
C GLY A 104 13.22 -2.67 -19.78
N GLU A 105 13.56 -2.65 -21.07
CA GLU A 105 14.66 -3.48 -21.59
C GLU A 105 15.93 -3.23 -20.78
N ILE A 106 16.46 -4.29 -20.19
CA ILE A 106 17.77 -4.28 -19.53
C ILE A 106 18.78 -4.30 -20.68
N ILE A 107 19.40 -3.16 -20.95
CA ILE A 107 20.58 -3.12 -21.83
C ILE A 107 21.75 -3.58 -20.95
N ASP A 108 22.25 -4.78 -21.24
CA ASP A 108 23.46 -5.35 -20.63
C ASP A 108 24.73 -4.55 -20.99
#